data_AF-A0A5K0W3R0-F1
#
_entry.id   AF-A0A5K0W3R0-F1
#
_cell.length_a   1.000
_cell.length_b   1.000
_cell.length_c   1.000
_cell.angle_alpha   90.00
_cell.angle_beta   90.00
_cell.angle_gamma   90.00
#
_symmetry.space_group_name_H-M   'P 1'
#
loop_
_entity.id
_entity.type
_entity.pdbx_description
1 polymer ?
#
loop_
_entity_poly.entity_id
_entity_poly.type
_entity_poly.pdbx_seq_one_letter_code
_entity_poly.pdbx_strand_id
1 'polypeptide(L)'
;AALTPVFIVNDNMSYYTYSVYNSSTLTRTKIDVNGQIKQATWKKSTESWDVFWWRPADQCDVYAVCLGFGVCNNQLKENMHLCECLDGFEPASAQEWESNAWSGGCRRKNRLQCEGDRFTKTLIKGSSDPYSSNATGGT
;
A
#
# COMPACT_ATOMS: atom_id res chain seq x y z
N ALA A 1 -2.59 -15.08 14.59
CA ALA A 1 -2.03 -16.41 14.30
C ALA A 1 -0.74 -16.27 13.51
N ALA A 2 0.20 -17.19 13.66
CA ALA A 2 1.39 -17.22 12.80
C ALA A 2 0.99 -17.82 11.43
N LEU A 3 0.79 -16.95 10.46
CA LEU A 3 0.66 -17.29 9.04
C LEU A 3 1.97 -16.93 8.34
N THR A 4 2.41 -17.79 7.44
CA THR A 4 3.54 -17.49 6.56
C THR A 4 2.98 -17.24 5.16
N PRO A 5 2.96 -15.98 4.69
CA PRO A 5 2.48 -15.64 3.34
C PRO A 5 3.50 -16.11 2.30
N VAL A 6 3.01 -16.58 1.15
CA VAL A 6 3.81 -16.98 0.00
C VAL A 6 3.15 -16.46 -1.26
N PHE A 7 3.92 -15.73 -2.07
CA PHE A 7 3.52 -15.35 -3.43
C PHE A 7 4.34 -16.18 -4.41
N ILE A 8 3.64 -16.94 -5.24
CA ILE A 8 4.25 -17.85 -6.22
C ILE A 8 4.01 -17.26 -7.60
N VAL A 9 5.08 -17.11 -8.37
CA VAL A 9 5.06 -16.64 -9.75
C VAL A 9 5.86 -17.63 -10.59
N ASN A 10 5.27 -18.07 -11.70
CA ASN A 10 5.93 -18.85 -12.74
C ASN A 10 5.32 -18.49 -14.10
N ASP A 11 5.84 -19.11 -15.17
CA ASP A 11 5.43 -18.82 -16.55
C ASP A 11 3.94 -19.08 -16.84
N ASN A 12 3.27 -19.92 -16.03
CA ASN A 12 1.87 -20.32 -16.23
C ASN A 12 0.90 -19.59 -15.29
N MET A 13 1.28 -19.38 -14.03
CA MET A 13 0.40 -18.77 -13.04
C MET A 13 1.14 -17.93 -12.00
N SER A 14 0.43 -16.93 -11.51
CA SER A 14 0.76 -16.19 -10.30
C SER A 14 -0.35 -16.34 -9.28
N TYR A 15 -0.02 -16.75 -8.05
CA TYR A 15 -1.01 -16.84 -6.97
C TYR A 15 -0.40 -16.54 -5.62
N TYR A 16 -1.26 -16.06 -4.72
CA TYR A 16 -0.96 -15.85 -3.33
C TYR A 16 -1.55 -16.99 -2.49
N THR A 17 -0.78 -17.48 -1.53
CA THR A 17 -1.23 -18.48 -0.55
C THR A 17 -0.55 -18.25 0.80
N TYR A 18 -0.91 -19.03 1.81
CA TYR A 18 -0.27 -18.99 3.12
C TYR A 18 -0.28 -20.36 3.79
N SER A 19 0.75 -20.64 4.58
CA SER A 19 0.76 -21.79 5.50
C SER A 19 0.40 -21.35 6.91
N VAL A 20 -0.24 -22.25 7.65
CA VAL A 20 -0.62 -22.05 9.05
C VAL A 20 0.36 -22.81 9.94
N TYR A 21 1.04 -22.12 10.86
CA TYR A 21 2.06 -22.74 11.73
C TYR A 21 1.49 -23.89 12.58
N ASN A 22 0.27 -23.71 13.11
CA ASN A 22 -0.44 -24.73 13.86
C ASN A 22 -1.61 -25.24 13.03
N SER A 23 -1.55 -26.50 12.57
CA SER A 23 -2.57 -27.13 11.73
C SER A 23 -3.96 -27.21 12.36
N SER A 24 -4.05 -27.12 13.70
CA SER A 24 -5.34 -27.05 14.41
C SER A 24 -5.97 -25.65 14.42
N THR A 25 -5.24 -24.63 13.94
CA THR A 25 -5.76 -23.27 13.83
C THR A 25 -6.61 -23.13 12.58
N LEU A 26 -7.90 -22.88 12.77
CA LEU A 26 -8.79 -22.52 11.67
C LEU A 26 -8.61 -21.03 11.35
N THR A 27 -8.28 -20.74 10.10
CA THR A 27 -8.16 -19.37 9.58
C THR A 27 -8.90 -19.24 8.26
N ARG A 28 -9.33 -18.03 7.91
CA ARG A 28 -9.95 -17.75 6.62
C ARG A 28 -9.65 -16.33 6.15
N THR A 29 -9.60 -16.18 4.83
CA THR A 29 -9.58 -14.90 4.12
C THR A 29 -10.96 -14.69 3.52
N LYS A 30 -11.58 -13.52 3.69
CA LYS A 30 -12.84 -13.17 3.05
C LYS A 30 -12.87 -11.71 2.65
N ILE A 31 -13.58 -11.40 1.57
CA ILE A 31 -14.03 -10.03 1.29
C ILE A 31 -15.39 -9.89 1.97
N ASP A 32 -15.56 -8.85 2.79
CA ASP A 32 -16.84 -8.56 3.44
C ASP A 32 -17.74 -7.65 2.59
N VAL A 33 -18.93 -7.36 3.11
CA VAL A 33 -19.94 -6.54 2.40
C VAL A 33 -19.50 -5.09 2.17
N ASN A 34 -18.47 -4.62 2.88
CA ASN A 34 -17.91 -3.28 2.69
C ASN A 34 -16.77 -3.27 1.66
N GLY A 35 -16.48 -4.41 1.02
CA GLY A 35 -15.40 -4.55 0.05
C GLY A 35 -14.01 -4.66 0.68
N GLN A 36 -13.91 -4.82 2.01
CA GLN A 36 -12.62 -5.01 2.67
C GLN A 36 -12.21 -6.49 2.65
N ILE A 37 -10.98 -6.76 2.23
CA ILE A 37 -10.37 -8.08 2.43
C ILE A 37 -9.95 -8.21 3.90
N LYS A 38 -10.32 -9.31 4.54
CA LYS A 38 -10.08 -9.58 5.97
C LYS A 38 -9.50 -10.97 6.16
N GLN A 39 -8.46 -11.06 7.00
CA GLN A 39 -7.94 -12.31 7.52
C GLN A 39 -8.41 -12.51 8.97
N ALA A 40 -8.98 -13.67 9.26
CA ALA A 40 -9.48 -13.99 10.58
C ALA A 40 -9.03 -15.37 11.06
N THR A 41 -8.99 -15.55 12.37
CA THR A 41 -8.78 -16.85 13.04
C THR A 41 -9.94 -17.19 13.94
N TRP A 42 -10.30 -18.47 14.01
CA TRP A 42 -11.35 -18.94 14.89
C TRP A 42 -10.86 -18.96 16.34
N LYS A 43 -11.54 -18.24 17.23
CA LYS A 43 -11.34 -18.31 18.68
C LYS A 43 -12.34 -19.30 19.27
N LYS A 44 -11.84 -20.44 19.74
CA LYS A 44 -12.67 -21.46 20.40
C LYS A 44 -13.34 -20.95 21.67
N SER A 45 -12.65 -20.12 22.45
CA SER A 45 -13.14 -19.59 23.74
C SER A 45 -14.38 -18.70 23.61
N THR A 46 -14.53 -18.01 22.48
CA THR A 46 -15.62 -17.05 22.22
C THR A 46 -16.52 -17.51 21.09
N GLU A 47 -16.27 -18.70 20.53
CA GLU A 47 -16.95 -19.26 19.35
C GLU A 47 -17.12 -18.23 18.22
N SER A 48 -16.06 -17.45 17.95
CA SER A 48 -16.12 -16.32 17.04
C SER A 48 -14.87 -16.16 16.19
N TRP A 49 -15.03 -15.42 15.09
CA TRP A 49 -13.94 -15.10 14.18
C TRP A 49 -13.24 -13.82 14.63
N ASP A 50 -11.98 -13.93 15.00
CA ASP A 50 -11.11 -12.82 15.37
C ASP A 50 -10.37 -12.30 14.14
N VAL A 51 -10.73 -11.10 13.69
CA VAL A 51 -10.06 -10.43 12.57
C VAL A 51 -8.78 -9.80 13.08
N PHE A 52 -7.65 -10.13 12.47
CA PHE A 52 -6.35 -9.59 12.88
C PHE A 52 -5.64 -8.80 11.77
N TRP A 53 -6.14 -8.83 10.54
CA TRP A 53 -5.60 -8.08 9.41
C TRP A 53 -6.71 -7.77 8.40
N TRP A 54 -6.67 -6.59 7.79
CA TRP A 54 -7.58 -6.19 6.72
C TRP A 54 -6.97 -5.10 5.83
N ARG A 55 -7.50 -4.98 4.60
CA ARG A 55 -7.22 -3.85 3.69
C ARG A 55 -8.49 -3.41 2.94
N PRO A 56 -8.59 -2.12 2.55
CA PRO A 56 -7.76 -1.01 3.03
C PRO A 56 -7.98 -0.76 4.53
N ALA A 57 -6.92 -0.46 5.27
CA ALA A 57 -6.95 -0.20 6.72
C ALA A 57 -7.05 1.29 7.04
N ASP A 58 -6.50 2.13 6.17
CA ASP A 58 -6.50 3.59 6.26
C ASP A 58 -6.77 4.23 4.89
N GLN A 59 -6.81 5.56 4.84
CA GLN A 59 -7.13 6.28 3.60
C GLN A 59 -6.02 6.13 2.55
N CYS A 60 -4.75 6.03 2.95
CA CYS A 60 -3.66 5.88 1.99
C CYS A 60 -3.60 4.51 1.33
N ASP A 61 -4.20 3.49 1.93
CA ASP A 61 -4.41 2.19 1.28
C ASP A 61 -5.48 2.23 0.17
N VAL A 62 -6.30 3.28 0.12
CA VAL A 62 -7.31 3.44 -0.93
C VAL A 62 -6.61 3.83 -2.22
N TYR A 63 -6.99 3.17 -3.31
CA TYR A 63 -6.40 3.40 -4.61
C TYR A 63 -6.51 4.87 -5.03
N ALA A 64 -5.38 5.43 -5.45
CA ALA A 64 -5.29 6.72 -6.13
C ALA A 64 -5.77 7.97 -5.36
N VAL A 65 -5.61 8.01 -4.03
CA VAL A 65 -5.97 9.20 -3.21
C VAL A 65 -5.20 10.48 -3.60
N CYS A 66 -3.89 10.37 -3.86
CA CYS A 66 -3.03 11.54 -4.16
C CYS A 66 -2.68 11.72 -5.65
N LEU A 67 -3.19 10.83 -6.51
CA LEU A 67 -2.99 10.81 -7.96
C LEU A 67 -1.53 11.05 -8.39
N GLY A 68 -1.33 11.64 -9.58
CA GLY A 68 -0.04 11.70 -10.26
C GLY A 68 1.03 12.39 -9.44
N PHE A 69 2.15 11.70 -9.21
CA PHE A 69 3.33 12.21 -8.50
C PHE A 69 3.07 12.72 -7.07
N GLY A 70 1.90 12.41 -6.49
CA GLY A 70 1.57 12.63 -5.10
C GLY A 70 1.80 11.36 -4.27
N VAL A 71 2.27 11.54 -3.04
CA VAL A 71 2.46 10.48 -2.05
C VAL A 71 1.44 10.68 -0.94
N CYS A 72 0.75 9.60 -0.57
CA CYS A 72 -0.16 9.62 0.56
C CYS A 72 0.60 9.35 1.86
N ASN A 73 0.38 10.20 2.85
CA ASN A 73 1.04 10.13 4.14
C ASN A 73 0.02 10.29 5.27
N ASN A 74 -0.33 9.16 5.92
CA ASN A 74 -1.28 9.14 7.03
C ASN A 74 -0.86 9.99 8.24
N GLN A 75 0.43 10.34 8.38
CA GLN A 75 0.91 11.21 9.46
C GLN A 75 0.45 12.66 9.28
N LEU A 76 0.17 13.08 8.05
CA LEU A 76 -0.26 14.44 7.75
C LEU A 76 -1.78 14.64 7.92
N LYS A 77 -2.50 13.59 8.34
CA LYS A 77 -3.94 13.60 8.57
C LYS A 77 -4.38 14.66 9.59
N GLU A 78 -3.55 14.95 10.59
CA GLU A 78 -3.84 15.95 11.64
C GLU A 78 -3.99 17.37 11.08
N ASN A 79 -3.33 17.67 9.96
CA ASN A 79 -3.42 18.97 9.28
C ASN A 79 -4.36 18.92 8.06
N MET A 80 -5.19 17.88 7.93
CA MET A 80 -6.02 17.60 6.75
C MET A 80 -5.23 17.44 5.44
N HIS A 81 -3.91 17.31 5.48
CA HIS A 81 -3.03 17.26 4.31
C HIS A 81 -2.63 15.81 3.99
N LEU A 82 -3.53 14.94 3.55
CA LEU A 82 -3.14 13.52 3.31
C LEU A 82 -2.11 13.33 2.20
N CYS A 83 -1.97 14.30 1.30
CA CYS A 83 -1.11 14.20 0.12
C CYS A 83 0.02 15.22 0.14
N GLU A 84 1.20 14.76 -0.26
CA GLU A 84 2.38 15.58 -0.51
C GLU A 84 2.96 15.29 -1.90
N CYS A 85 3.55 16.29 -2.56
CA CYS A 85 4.20 16.07 -3.84
C CYS A 85 5.60 15.48 -3.64
N LEU A 86 6.01 14.58 -4.55
CA LEU A 86 7.39 14.11 -4.62
C LEU A 86 8.38 15.28 -4.75
N ASP A 87 9.61 15.09 -4.29
CA ASP A 87 10.68 16.07 -4.46
C ASP A 87 10.87 16.43 -5.95
N GLY A 88 10.91 17.72 -6.24
CA GLY A 88 10.96 18.25 -7.61
C GLY A 88 9.58 18.42 -8.28
N PHE A 89 8.49 18.11 -7.56
CA PHE A 89 7.12 18.33 -7.99
C PHE A 89 6.41 19.36 -7.09
N GLU A 90 5.36 19.97 -7.62
CA GLU A 90 4.49 20.93 -6.95
C GLU A 90 3.02 20.63 -7.27
N PRO A 91 2.06 21.11 -6.46
CA PRO A 91 0.64 20.94 -6.76
C PRO A 91 0.30 21.44 -8.16
N ALA A 92 -0.46 20.65 -8.92
CA ALA A 92 -0.91 21.09 -10.25
C ALA A 92 -1.87 22.29 -10.16
N SER A 93 -2.64 22.37 -9.08
CA SER A 93 -3.54 23.47 -8.73
C SER A 93 -3.37 23.82 -7.25
N ALA A 94 -2.91 25.05 -6.98
CA ALA A 94 -2.79 25.55 -5.60
C ALA A 94 -4.16 25.63 -4.90
N GLN A 95 -5.20 26.05 -5.64
CA GLN A 95 -6.56 26.17 -5.12
C GLN A 95 -7.13 24.82 -4.65
N GLU A 96 -6.92 23.76 -5.44
CA GLU A 96 -7.33 22.40 -5.05
C GLU A 96 -6.57 21.95 -3.80
N TRP A 97 -5.25 22.18 -3.77
CA TRP A 97 -4.40 21.81 -2.65
C TRP A 97 -4.81 22.50 -1.33
N GLU A 98 -5.12 23.79 -1.38
CA GLU A 98 -5.63 24.57 -0.25
C GLU A 98 -7.01 24.10 0.22
N SER A 99 -7.79 23.49 -0.67
CA SER A 99 -9.13 22.96 -0.38
C SER A 99 -9.12 21.48 0.02
N ASN A 100 -7.95 20.86 0.20
CA ASN A 100 -7.76 19.42 0.42
C ASN A 100 -8.35 18.55 -0.71
N ALA A 101 -8.44 19.10 -1.92
CA ALA A 101 -8.71 18.36 -3.14
C ALA A 101 -7.36 18.02 -3.79
N TRP A 102 -7.05 16.74 -3.95
CA TRP A 102 -5.79 16.29 -4.57
C TRP A 102 -6.01 15.71 -5.95
N SER A 103 -7.18 15.95 -6.54
CA SER A 103 -7.60 15.45 -7.86
C SER A 103 -6.67 15.87 -9.00
N GLY A 104 -6.05 17.04 -8.92
CA GLY A 104 -5.07 17.51 -9.89
C GLY A 104 -3.69 16.84 -9.77
N GLY A 105 -3.41 16.16 -8.64
CA GLY A 105 -2.09 15.62 -8.34
C GLY A 105 -0.99 16.68 -8.36
N CYS A 106 0.21 16.26 -8.75
CA CYS A 106 1.41 17.09 -8.79
C CYS A 106 2.00 17.16 -10.20
N ARG A 107 2.64 18.28 -10.51
CA ARG A 107 3.38 18.52 -11.76
C ARG A 107 4.85 18.78 -11.47
N ARG A 108 5.73 18.54 -12.44
CA ARG A 108 7.16 18.85 -12.29
C ARG A 108 7.35 20.36 -12.16
N LYS A 109 8.23 20.76 -11.24
CA LYS A 109 8.68 22.16 -11.12
C LYS A 109 9.50 22.59 -12.34
N ASN A 110 10.30 21.68 -12.89
CA ASN A 110 11.19 21.92 -14.03
C ASN A 110 10.92 20.95 -15.18
N ARG A 111 11.10 21.41 -16.42
CA ARG A 111 11.03 20.56 -17.62
C ARG A 111 12.28 19.69 -17.71
N LEU A 112 12.10 18.40 -18.00
CA LEU A 112 13.17 17.45 -18.26
C LEU A 112 13.96 17.84 -19.51
N GLN A 113 15.27 17.59 -19.49
CA GLN A 113 16.18 17.83 -20.62
C GLN A 113 16.67 16.53 -21.26
N CYS A 114 16.23 15.37 -20.75
CA CYS A 114 16.71 14.03 -21.08
C CYS A 114 18.18 13.82 -20.69
N GLU A 115 19.09 14.52 -21.37
CA GLU A 115 20.52 14.47 -21.07
C GLU A 115 20.83 15.31 -19.83
N GLY A 116 21.45 14.69 -18.82
CA GLY A 116 21.81 15.34 -17.56
C GLY A 116 20.73 15.32 -16.48
N ASP A 117 19.53 14.82 -16.79
CA ASP A 117 18.49 14.57 -15.79
C ASP A 117 18.96 13.53 -14.76
N ARG A 118 18.42 13.63 -13.54
CA ARG A 118 18.77 12.75 -12.43
C ARG A 118 17.53 12.19 -11.75
N PHE A 119 17.71 11.05 -11.10
CA PHE A 119 16.69 10.43 -10.27
C PHE A 119 16.89 10.81 -8.81
N THR A 120 15.80 11.19 -8.14
CA THR A 120 15.77 11.34 -6.69
C THR A 120 15.23 10.06 -6.07
N LYS A 121 15.94 9.53 -5.07
CA LYS A 121 15.46 8.39 -4.29
C LYS A 121 14.48 8.88 -3.22
N THR A 122 13.23 8.45 -3.30
CA THR A 122 12.22 8.72 -2.28
C THR A 122 11.92 7.45 -1.49
N LEU A 123 11.86 7.57 -0.17
CA LEU A 123 11.43 6.48 0.72
C LEU A 123 9.98 6.70 1.12
N ILE A 124 9.07 5.92 0.54
CA ILE A 124 7.65 5.97 0.88
C ILE A 124 7.41 4.96 2.01
N LYS A 125 7.08 5.46 3.22
CA LYS A 125 6.69 4.59 4.33
C LYS A 125 5.36 3.93 4.00
N GLY A 126 5.34 2.60 3.92
CA GLY A 126 4.12 1.82 3.63
C GLY A 126 4.14 1.08 2.29
N SER A 127 5.09 1.38 1.39
CA SER A 127 5.40 0.46 0.29
C SER A 127 6.21 -0.70 0.86
N SER A 128 5.54 -1.72 1.38
CA SER A 128 6.20 -3.02 1.51
C SER A 128 6.58 -3.44 0.10
N ASP A 129 7.88 -3.45 -0.21
CA ASP A 129 8.38 -3.99 -1.45
C ASP A 129 7.94 -5.46 -1.54
N PRO A 130 7.01 -5.82 -2.45
CA PRO A 130 6.57 -7.21 -2.57
C PRO A 130 7.69 -8.13 -3.08
N TYR A 131 8.82 -7.58 -3.55
CA TYR A 131 9.99 -8.33 -4.04
C TYR A 131 11.13 -8.45 -3.02
N SER A 132 10.99 -7.92 -1.80
CA SER A 132 12.06 -7.93 -0.79
C SER A 132 12.30 -9.31 -0.13
N SER A 133 11.56 -10.36 -0.46
CA SER A 133 11.89 -11.72 -0.05
C SER A 133 12.51 -12.49 -1.23
N ASN A 134 13.85 -12.55 -1.25
CA ASN A 134 14.72 -13.33 -2.14
C ASN A 134 15.22 -12.64 -3.43
N ALA A 135 16.07 -11.63 -3.26
CA ALA A 135 17.22 -11.47 -4.13
C ALA A 135 18.37 -12.34 -3.58
N THR A 136 18.27 -13.66 -3.75
CA THR A 136 19.45 -14.53 -3.61
C THR A 136 20.39 -14.26 -4.79
N GLY A 137 21.65 -14.00 -4.46
CA GLY A 137 22.68 -13.43 -5.33
C GLY A 137 22.80 -14.05 -6.72
N GLY A 138 22.94 -13.16 -7.71
CA GLY A 138 23.59 -13.47 -8.96
C GLY A 138 25.11 -13.27 -8.80
N THR A 139 25.84 -14.36 -8.86
CA THR A 139 27.15 -14.50 -9.52
C THR A 139 27.16 -15.86 -10.18
#